data_AF-A0AAY4AZK5-F1
#
_entry.id   AF-A0AAY4AZK5-F1
#
_cell.length_a   1.000
_cell.length_b   1.000
_cell.length_c   1.000
_cell.angle_alpha   90.00
_cell.angle_beta   90.00
_cell.angle_gamma   90.00
#
_symmetry.space_group_name_H-M   'P 1'
#
loop_
_entity.id
_entity.type
_entity.pdbx_description
1 polymer ?
#
loop_
_entity_poly.entity_id
_entity_poly.type
_entity_poly.pdbx_seq_one_letter_code
_entity_poly.pdbx_strand_id
1 'polypeptide(L)'
;ECAVIPSVCGPNSNCTNTIGSYTCSCLNGFSVTSPDFSINVNNMCQDVNECAVIPSVCGPNSNCTNTIGSYNCSCLNGFSVTSPDFSINNINNTCQDVNECAVIPSVCGPNSNCTNTIGSYNCSCLNGFNVNECAVIPSVCGPNSNCTNTIGSYNCSCLNGFSVTSPGFSINVNNTCQGTKYMQRKPIKKNHL
;
A
#
# COMPACT_ATOMS: atom_id res chain seq x y z
N GLU A 1 -29.81 -37.69 32.10
CA GLU A 1 -28.42 -38.10 31.84
C GLU A 1 -27.50 -36.88 31.90
N CYS A 2 -27.84 -35.80 31.20
CA CYS A 2 -27.05 -34.56 31.17
C CYS A 2 -26.76 -33.98 32.58
N ALA A 3 -27.69 -34.12 33.52
CA ALA A 3 -27.53 -33.66 34.91
C ALA A 3 -26.74 -34.63 35.81
N VAL A 4 -26.63 -35.90 35.39
CA VAL A 4 -26.00 -36.98 36.18
C VAL A 4 -24.57 -37.23 35.72
N ILE A 5 -24.31 -37.08 34.42
CA ILE A 5 -22.99 -37.22 33.79
C ILE A 5 -22.77 -35.97 32.92
N PRO A 6 -22.21 -34.88 33.49
CA PRO A 6 -22.05 -33.61 32.78
C PRO A 6 -21.17 -33.70 31.52
N SER A 7 -20.24 -34.68 31.48
CA SER A 7 -19.32 -34.88 30.37
C SER A 7 -19.80 -35.88 29.32
N VAL A 8 -21.05 -36.39 29.40
CA VAL A 8 -21.52 -37.50 28.56
C VAL A 8 -21.40 -37.23 27.06
N CYS A 9 -21.54 -35.97 26.63
CA CYS A 9 -21.41 -35.55 25.24
C CYS A 9 -19.99 -35.09 24.84
N GLY A 10 -19.06 -35.00 25.79
CA GLY A 10 -17.73 -34.42 25.55
C GLY A 10 -17.74 -32.88 25.46
N PRO A 11 -16.57 -32.24 25.29
CA PRO A 11 -16.46 -30.80 25.17
C PRO A 11 -17.12 -30.26 23.89
N ASN A 12 -17.43 -28.96 23.87
CA ASN A 12 -18.00 -28.25 22.72
C ASN A 12 -19.31 -28.84 22.18
N SER A 13 -20.12 -29.41 23.07
CA SER A 13 -21.40 -30.03 22.73
C SER A 13 -22.49 -29.63 23.72
N ASN A 14 -23.74 -29.64 23.25
CA ASN A 14 -24.94 -29.54 24.05
C ASN A 14 -25.52 -30.92 24.32
N CYS A 15 -25.98 -31.13 25.55
CA CYS A 15 -26.70 -32.33 25.96
C CYS A 15 -28.17 -32.01 26.20
N THR A 16 -29.06 -32.78 25.58
CA THR A 16 -30.51 -32.66 25.78
C THR A 16 -31.10 -34.01 26.18
N ASN A 17 -31.78 -34.07 27.33
CA ASN A 17 -32.47 -35.31 27.74
C ASN A 17 -33.68 -35.54 26.83
N THR A 18 -33.93 -36.80 26.46
CA THR A 18 -35.09 -37.26 25.71
C THR A 18 -35.86 -38.30 26.55
N ILE A 19 -37.04 -38.73 26.10
CA ILE A 19 -37.82 -39.73 26.84
C ILE A 19 -37.06 -41.06 26.82
N GLY A 20 -36.54 -41.47 27.98
CA GLY A 20 -35.79 -42.71 28.16
C GLY A 20 -34.35 -42.69 27.65
N SER A 21 -33.82 -41.52 27.26
CA SER A 21 -32.43 -41.39 26.77
C SER A 21 -31.96 -39.91 26.79
N TYR A 22 -30.90 -39.61 26.05
CA TYR A 22 -30.38 -38.28 25.79
C TYR A 22 -29.83 -38.18 24.37
N THR A 23 -29.66 -36.96 23.88
CA THR A 23 -29.01 -36.65 22.61
C THR A 23 -27.94 -35.60 22.81
N CYS A 24 -26.89 -35.70 22.01
CA CYS A 24 -25.77 -34.76 22.00
C CYS A 24 -25.72 -34.05 20.65
N SER A 25 -25.43 -32.76 20.65
CA SER A 25 -25.22 -31.95 19.44
C SER A 25 -24.00 -31.06 19.59
N CYS A 26 -23.26 -30.81 18.52
CA CYS A 26 -22.12 -29.88 18.59
C CYS A 26 -22.60 -28.43 18.77
N LEU A 27 -21.79 -27.62 19.46
CA LEU A 27 -21.98 -26.17 19.46
C LEU A 27 -21.74 -25.61 18.05
N ASN A 28 -22.27 -24.41 17.77
CA ASN A 28 -21.99 -23.72 16.51
C ASN A 28 -20.48 -23.53 16.31
N GLY A 29 -19.99 -23.74 15.09
CA GLY A 29 -18.56 -23.72 14.76
C GLY A 29 -17.82 -25.04 15.06
N PHE A 30 -18.52 -26.09 15.50
CA PHE A 30 -17.92 -27.39 15.78
C PHE A 30 -18.59 -28.53 15.00
N SER A 31 -17.82 -29.57 14.68
CA SER A 31 -18.28 -30.77 13.98
C SER A 31 -17.55 -32.02 14.46
N VAL A 32 -18.14 -33.20 14.27
CA VAL A 32 -17.45 -34.47 14.53
C VAL A 32 -16.64 -34.90 13.32
N THR A 33 -15.51 -35.56 13.55
CA THR A 33 -14.70 -36.17 12.49
C THR A 33 -15.36 -37.40 11.88
N SER A 34 -16.15 -38.13 12.68
CA SER A 34 -16.85 -39.35 12.27
C SER A 34 -18.37 -39.12 12.37
N PRO A 35 -19.02 -38.56 11.33
CA PRO A 35 -20.43 -38.15 11.37
C PRO A 35 -21.42 -39.32 11.49
N ASP A 36 -20.99 -40.53 11.14
CA ASP A 36 -21.82 -41.74 11.23
C ASP A 36 -21.97 -42.28 12.68
N PHE A 37 -21.21 -41.72 13.63
CA PHE A 37 -21.21 -42.17 15.02
C PHE A 37 -21.83 -41.12 15.95
N SER A 38 -22.53 -41.58 16.99
CA SER A 38 -23.13 -40.70 18.00
C SER A 38 -22.06 -39.87 18.73
N ILE A 39 -22.37 -38.59 18.98
CA ILE A 39 -21.49 -37.69 19.75
C ILE A 39 -21.38 -38.18 21.20
N ASN A 40 -20.14 -38.32 21.67
CA ASN A 40 -19.82 -38.74 23.04
C ASN A 40 -18.34 -38.41 23.36
N VAL A 41 -17.85 -38.80 24.54
CA VAL A 41 -16.45 -38.58 24.96
C VAL A 41 -15.38 -39.17 24.01
N ASN A 42 -15.71 -40.17 23.20
CA ASN A 42 -14.82 -40.80 22.22
C ASN A 42 -15.02 -40.28 20.79
N ASN A 43 -16.11 -39.55 20.52
CA ASN A 43 -16.40 -38.90 19.23
C ASN A 43 -16.81 -37.45 19.49
N MET A 44 -15.83 -36.64 19.87
CA MET A 44 -16.02 -35.28 20.37
C MET A 44 -16.15 -34.27 19.23
N CYS A 45 -16.82 -33.16 19.53
CA CYS A 45 -16.94 -32.01 18.63
C CYS A 45 -15.61 -31.26 18.54
N GLN A 46 -15.07 -31.18 17.32
CA GLN A 46 -13.86 -30.45 16.98
C GLN A 46 -14.19 -29.16 16.25
N ASP A 47 -13.35 -28.17 16.46
CA ASP A 47 -13.44 -26.87 15.79
C ASP A 47 -13.46 -27.06 14.27
N VAL A 48 -14.37 -26.36 13.60
CA VAL A 48 -14.44 -26.32 12.14
C VAL A 48 -13.53 -25.20 11.69
N ASN A 49 -12.54 -25.50 10.87
CA ASN A 49 -11.76 -24.45 10.21
C ASN A 49 -12.54 -23.89 9.03
N GLU A 50 -13.36 -22.84 9.24
CA GLU A 50 -14.20 -22.29 8.17
C GLU A 50 -13.37 -21.70 7.04
N CYS A 51 -12.15 -21.21 7.32
CA CYS A 51 -11.23 -20.70 6.28
C CYS A 51 -10.77 -21.81 5.33
N ALA A 52 -10.63 -23.05 5.81
CA ALA A 52 -10.24 -24.19 4.99
C ALA A 52 -11.44 -24.84 4.29
N VAL A 53 -12.59 -24.91 4.98
CA VAL A 53 -13.80 -25.56 4.45
C VAL A 53 -14.54 -24.65 3.46
N ILE A 54 -14.52 -23.33 3.69
CA ILE A 54 -15.22 -22.32 2.90
C ILE A 54 -14.22 -21.23 2.51
N PRO A 55 -13.44 -21.41 1.42
CA PRO A 55 -12.39 -20.46 1.03
C PRO A 55 -12.88 -19.03 0.80
N SER A 56 -14.16 -18.86 0.44
CA SER A 56 -14.78 -17.57 0.17
C SER A 56 -15.53 -16.99 1.38
N VAL A 57 -15.39 -17.52 2.59
CA VAL A 57 -16.23 -17.15 3.74
C VAL A 57 -16.16 -15.65 4.09
N CYS A 58 -15.00 -15.04 3.92
CA CYS A 58 -14.77 -13.61 4.17
C CYS A 58 -15.05 -12.71 2.96
N GLY A 59 -15.33 -13.27 1.79
CA GLY A 59 -15.49 -12.52 0.54
C GLY A 59 -14.16 -12.07 -0.08
N PRO A 60 -14.21 -11.33 -1.21
CA PRO A 60 -13.01 -10.88 -1.91
C PRO A 60 -12.22 -9.83 -1.09
N ASN A 61 -10.94 -9.68 -1.42
CA ASN A 61 -10.03 -8.68 -0.83
C ASN A 61 -9.95 -8.73 0.72
N SER A 62 -10.02 -9.94 1.27
CA SER A 62 -10.00 -10.17 2.71
C SER A 62 -9.10 -11.35 3.09
N ASN A 63 -8.64 -11.35 4.33
CA ASN A 63 -7.96 -12.46 4.98
C ASN A 63 -8.90 -13.15 5.96
N CYS A 64 -8.90 -14.48 5.94
CA CYS A 64 -9.59 -15.32 6.91
C CYS A 64 -8.61 -15.86 7.94
N THR A 65 -8.97 -15.76 9.23
CA THR A 65 -8.23 -16.37 10.33
C THR A 65 -9.18 -17.23 11.15
N ASN A 66 -8.88 -18.53 11.26
CA ASN A 66 -9.66 -19.44 12.07
C ASN A 66 -9.50 -19.11 13.56
N THR A 67 -10.59 -19.21 14.32
CA THR A 67 -10.61 -19.08 15.77
C THR A 67 -11.38 -20.25 16.38
N ILE A 68 -11.33 -20.45 17.70
CA ILE A 68 -12.05 -21.58 18.29
C ILE A 68 -13.55 -21.26 18.32
N GLY A 69 -14.36 -22.06 17.63
CA GLY A 69 -15.81 -21.95 17.52
C GLY A 69 -16.31 -20.91 16.51
N SER A 70 -15.41 -20.29 15.74
CA SER A 70 -15.74 -19.28 14.72
C SER A 70 -14.52 -18.95 13.87
N TYR A 71 -14.66 -18.03 12.92
CA TYR A 71 -13.57 -17.41 12.19
C TYR A 71 -13.66 -15.89 12.31
N ASN A 72 -12.54 -15.22 12.00
CA ASN A 72 -12.45 -13.77 11.87
C ASN A 72 -12.00 -13.41 10.46
N CYS A 73 -12.61 -12.36 9.94
CA CYS A 73 -12.30 -11.80 8.64
C CYS A 73 -11.71 -10.39 8.81
N SER A 74 -10.73 -10.05 7.98
CA SER A 74 -10.12 -8.71 7.96
C SER A 74 -9.88 -8.29 6.50
N CYS A 75 -9.99 -7.00 6.20
CA CYS A 75 -9.70 -6.51 4.85
C CYS A 75 -8.20 -6.52 4.57
N LEU A 76 -7.82 -6.76 3.31
CA LEU A 76 -6.45 -6.53 2.85
C LEU A 76 -6.09 -5.05 2.96
N ASN A 77 -4.79 -4.75 2.97
CA ASN A 77 -4.32 -3.36 2.94
C ASN A 77 -4.88 -2.63 1.70
N GLY A 78 -5.33 -1.39 1.88
CA GLY A 78 -5.99 -0.60 0.83
C GLY A 78 -7.50 -0.88 0.68
N PHE A 79 -8.07 -1.75 1.52
CA PHE A 79 -9.51 -2.06 1.49
C PHE A 79 -10.18 -1.81 2.84
N SER A 80 -11.47 -1.46 2.81
CA SER A 80 -12.28 -1.24 4.00
C SER A 80 -13.72 -1.73 3.80
N VAL A 81 -14.45 -1.89 4.91
CA VAL A 81 -15.88 -2.21 4.88
C VAL A 81 -16.73 -0.94 4.75
N THR A 82 -17.91 -1.08 4.17
CA THR A 82 -18.92 -0.01 4.14
C THR A 82 -19.56 0.22 5.52
N SER A 83 -19.69 -0.86 6.31
CA SER A 83 -20.37 -0.82 7.60
C SER A 83 -19.44 -1.35 8.69
N PRO A 84 -18.71 -0.47 9.41
CA PRO A 84 -17.69 -0.87 10.39
C PRO A 84 -18.23 -1.70 11.56
N ASP A 85 -19.51 -1.52 11.88
CA ASP A 85 -20.16 -2.18 13.01
C ASP A 85 -20.64 -3.60 12.69
N PHE A 86 -20.51 -4.06 11.43
CA PHE A 86 -20.94 -5.38 11.01
C PHE A 86 -19.74 -6.29 10.71
N SER A 87 -19.87 -7.58 11.03
CA SER A 87 -18.84 -8.58 10.72
C SER A 87 -18.62 -8.71 9.21
N ILE A 88 -17.35 -8.79 8.80
CA ILE A 88 -16.98 -9.03 7.39
C ILE A 88 -17.42 -10.45 6.98
N ASN A 89 -18.07 -10.54 5.83
CA ASN A 89 -18.49 -11.81 5.22
C ASN A 89 -18.72 -11.61 3.71
N ASN A 90 -18.97 -12.72 3.00
CA ASN A 90 -19.18 -12.73 1.56
C ASN A 90 -20.59 -12.33 1.07
N ILE A 91 -21.48 -11.88 1.96
CA ILE A 91 -22.88 -11.59 1.63
C ILE A 91 -23.17 -10.08 1.72
N ASN A 92 -22.95 -9.47 2.89
CA ASN A 92 -23.50 -8.14 3.19
C ASN A 92 -22.46 -7.09 3.61
N ASN A 93 -21.21 -7.49 3.88
CA ASN A 93 -20.16 -6.56 4.31
C ASN A 93 -18.79 -6.99 3.78
N THR A 94 -18.62 -6.94 2.47
CA THR A 94 -17.37 -7.27 1.78
C THR A 94 -16.39 -6.09 1.78
N CYS A 95 -15.10 -6.38 1.71
CA CYS A 95 -14.04 -5.38 1.60
C CYS A 95 -14.04 -4.68 0.23
N GLN A 96 -14.12 -3.35 0.26
CA GLN A 96 -14.10 -2.48 -0.91
C GLN A 96 -12.83 -1.64 -0.93
N ASP A 97 -12.40 -1.31 -2.14
CA ASP A 97 -11.23 -0.46 -2.37
C ASP A 97 -11.41 0.91 -1.69
N VAL A 98 -10.39 1.34 -0.95
CA VAL A 98 -10.36 2.67 -0.35
C VAL A 98 -9.81 3.62 -1.39
N ASN A 99 -10.61 4.62 -1.78
CA ASN A 99 -10.09 5.70 -2.62
C ASN A 99 -9.29 6.69 -1.76
N GLU A 100 -7.97 6.47 -1.63
CA GLU A 100 -7.13 7.32 -0.79
C GLU A 100 -7.07 8.76 -1.32
N CYS A 101 -7.20 8.97 -2.63
CA CYS A 101 -7.26 10.31 -3.22
C CYS A 101 -8.49 11.11 -2.76
N ALA A 102 -9.62 10.44 -2.50
CA ALA A 102 -10.85 11.06 -2.03
C ALA A 102 -10.88 11.21 -0.51
N VAL A 103 -10.37 10.22 0.21
CA VAL A 103 -10.38 10.19 1.69
C VAL A 103 -9.28 11.08 2.26
N ILE A 104 -8.14 11.19 1.58
CA ILE A 104 -6.95 11.91 2.03
C ILE A 104 -6.52 12.91 0.93
N PRO A 105 -7.07 14.14 0.92
CA PRO A 105 -6.85 15.10 -0.17
C PRO A 105 -5.38 15.46 -0.45
N SER A 106 -4.50 15.30 0.54
CA SER A 106 -3.07 15.61 0.46
C SER A 106 -2.17 14.38 0.41
N VAL A 107 -2.71 13.20 0.10
CA VAL A 107 -1.98 11.92 0.16
C VAL A 107 -0.72 11.89 -0.72
N CYS A 108 -0.72 12.63 -1.83
CA CYS A 108 0.41 12.74 -2.76
C CYS A 108 1.28 13.99 -2.53
N GLY A 109 0.93 14.85 -1.57
CA GLY A 109 1.61 16.11 -1.32
C GLY A 109 1.30 17.20 -2.36
N PRO A 110 1.84 18.42 -2.19
CA PRO A 110 1.58 19.54 -3.08
C PRO A 110 2.18 19.34 -4.48
N ASN A 111 1.59 20.00 -5.48
CA ASN A 111 2.01 19.94 -6.88
C ASN A 111 2.09 18.51 -7.44
N SER A 112 1.13 17.67 -7.05
CA SER A 112 0.97 16.31 -7.54
C SER A 112 -0.48 16.01 -7.91
N ASN A 113 -0.67 15.09 -8.85
CA ASN A 113 -1.93 14.45 -9.15
C ASN A 113 -1.97 13.09 -8.44
N CYS A 114 -3.09 12.82 -7.76
CA CYS A 114 -3.40 11.52 -7.21
C CYS A 114 -4.30 10.75 -8.18
N THR A 115 -4.01 9.47 -8.39
CA THR A 115 -4.87 8.55 -9.14
C THR A 115 -5.10 7.30 -8.32
N ASN A 116 -6.36 7.00 -8.02
CA ASN A 116 -6.73 5.81 -7.26
C ASN A 116 -6.46 4.53 -8.08
N THR A 117 -6.02 3.48 -7.41
CA THR A 117 -5.82 2.14 -8.01
C THR A 117 -6.40 1.07 -7.09
N ILE A 118 -6.62 -0.14 -7.59
CA ILE A 118 -7.18 -1.19 -6.72
C ILE A 118 -6.13 -1.60 -5.67
N GLY A 119 -6.47 -1.41 -4.40
CA GLY A 119 -5.66 -1.69 -3.22
C GLY A 119 -4.58 -0.65 -2.91
N SER A 120 -4.52 0.47 -3.63
CA SER A 120 -3.53 1.52 -3.41
C SER A 120 -3.81 2.80 -4.22
N TYR A 121 -2.87 3.73 -4.26
CA TYR A 121 -2.94 4.94 -5.08
C TYR A 121 -1.57 5.24 -5.70
N ASN A 122 -1.60 5.95 -6.82
CA ASN A 122 -0.41 6.46 -7.48
C ASN A 122 -0.36 7.97 -7.44
N CYS A 123 0.84 8.48 -7.15
CA CYS A 123 1.15 9.89 -7.16
C CYS A 123 2.04 10.21 -8.36
N SER A 124 1.69 11.27 -9.08
CA SER A 124 2.51 11.82 -10.15
C SER A 124 2.69 13.32 -9.93
N CYS A 125 3.89 13.87 -10.06
CA CYS A 125 4.01 15.32 -9.92
C CYS A 125 3.32 16.02 -11.10
N LEU A 126 2.76 17.20 -10.84
CA LEU A 126 2.24 18.09 -11.87
C LEU A 126 3.33 18.42 -12.88
N ASN A 127 2.92 18.75 -14.10
CA ASN A 127 3.83 19.15 -15.16
C ASN A 127 4.79 20.27 -14.65
N GLY A 128 6.10 20.03 -14.81
CA GLY A 128 7.19 20.90 -14.32
C GLY A 128 7.84 20.46 -13.00
N PHE A 129 7.18 19.66 -12.18
CA PHE A 129 7.64 19.38 -10.80
C PHE A 129 8.48 18.10 -10.65
N ASN A 130 8.93 17.48 -11.75
CA ASN A 130 9.51 16.13 -11.75
C ASN A 130 11.03 16.06 -12.02
N VAL A 131 11.77 17.18 -12.08
CA VAL A 131 13.15 17.15 -12.62
C VAL A 131 14.09 18.11 -11.89
N ASN A 132 15.34 17.65 -11.65
CA ASN A 132 16.48 18.51 -11.37
C ASN A 132 17.38 18.55 -12.61
N GLU A 133 17.20 19.58 -13.42
CA GLU A 133 17.84 19.68 -14.73
C GLU A 133 19.36 19.85 -14.60
N CYS A 134 19.83 20.47 -13.50
CA CYS A 134 21.27 20.60 -13.23
C CYS A 134 21.95 19.26 -12.95
N ALA A 135 21.24 18.32 -12.32
CA ALA A 135 21.78 17.01 -11.97
C ALA A 135 21.61 15.99 -13.11
N VAL A 136 20.48 16.02 -13.80
CA VAL A 136 20.18 15.12 -14.92
C VAL A 136 20.98 15.53 -16.17
N ILE A 137 21.26 16.83 -16.33
CA ILE A 137 21.95 17.40 -17.48
C ILE A 137 23.05 18.35 -16.99
N PRO A 138 24.25 17.84 -16.63
CA PRO A 138 25.35 18.66 -16.10
C PRO A 138 25.79 19.81 -17.02
N SER A 139 25.53 19.70 -18.33
CA SER A 139 25.87 20.70 -19.34
C SER A 139 24.73 21.66 -19.67
N VAL A 140 23.59 21.61 -18.99
CA VAL A 140 22.36 22.33 -19.40
C VAL A 140 22.55 23.84 -19.57
N CYS A 141 23.43 24.44 -18.76
CA CYS A 141 23.76 25.87 -18.82
C CYS A 141 24.95 26.22 -19.74
N GLY A 142 25.63 25.23 -20.32
CA GLY A 142 26.84 25.44 -21.12
C GLY A 142 28.10 25.74 -20.28
N PRO A 143 29.28 25.83 -20.91
CA PRO A 143 30.54 26.07 -20.21
C PRO A 143 30.59 27.45 -19.55
N ASN A 144 31.40 27.56 -18.49
CA ASN A 144 31.62 28.79 -17.71
C ASN A 144 30.34 29.39 -17.11
N SER A 145 29.35 28.54 -16.84
CA SER A 145 28.11 28.92 -16.19
C SER A 145 27.86 28.02 -14.98
N ASN A 146 27.01 28.50 -14.08
CA ASN A 146 26.48 27.77 -12.95
C ASN A 146 24.99 27.49 -13.19
N CYS A 147 24.56 26.26 -12.92
CA CYS A 147 23.17 25.86 -12.95
C CYS A 147 22.58 25.87 -11.54
N THR A 148 21.41 26.48 -11.39
CA THR A 148 20.62 26.47 -10.16
C THR A 148 19.24 25.90 -10.44
N ASN A 149 18.90 24.77 -9.83
CA ASN A 149 17.58 24.18 -10.02
C ASN A 149 16.50 25.08 -9.43
N THR A 150 15.33 25.14 -10.06
CA THR A 150 14.15 25.84 -9.55
C THR A 150 12.94 24.92 -9.54
N ILE A 151 11.90 25.29 -8.82
CA ILE A 151 10.67 24.50 -8.83
C ILE A 151 10.00 24.72 -10.19
N GLY A 152 9.81 23.67 -10.98
CA GLY A 152 9.25 23.80 -12.32
C GLY A 152 10.28 23.94 -13.45
N SER A 153 11.56 24.18 -13.13
CA SER A 153 12.55 24.69 -14.11
C SER A 153 13.97 24.72 -13.52
N TYR A 154 14.91 25.39 -14.19
CA TYR A 154 16.25 25.71 -13.70
C TYR A 154 16.69 27.09 -14.21
N ASN A 155 17.65 27.68 -13.51
CA ASN A 155 18.27 28.95 -13.84
C ASN A 155 19.76 28.76 -14.14
N CYS A 156 20.26 29.54 -15.07
CA CYS A 156 21.66 29.53 -15.47
C CYS A 156 22.26 30.92 -15.24
N SER A 157 23.49 30.97 -14.71
CA SER A 157 24.21 32.22 -14.43
C SER A 157 25.67 32.10 -14.85
N CYS A 158 26.29 33.18 -15.34
CA CYS A 158 27.70 33.13 -15.72
C CYS A 158 28.62 33.09 -14.50
N LEU A 159 29.71 32.34 -14.58
CA LEU A 159 30.78 32.39 -13.60
C LEU A 159 31.46 33.78 -13.61
N ASN A 160 32.09 34.15 -12.50
CA ASN A 160 32.75 35.44 -12.35
C ASN A 160 33.80 35.69 -13.45
N GLY A 161 33.75 36.88 -14.05
CA GLY A 161 34.64 37.27 -15.15
C GLY A 161 34.17 36.85 -16.55
N PHE A 162 33.04 36.13 -16.63
CA PHE A 162 32.39 35.77 -17.89
C PHE A 162 31.09 36.56 -18.08
N SER A 163 30.77 36.84 -19.32
CA SER A 163 29.52 37.49 -19.73
C SER A 163 28.82 36.64 -20.78
N VAL A 164 27.49 36.67 -20.77
CA VAL A 164 26.68 36.01 -21.79
C VAL A 164 27.04 36.55 -23.17
N THR A 165 27.18 35.66 -24.16
CA THR A 165 27.53 36.04 -25.53
C THR A 165 26.50 36.95 -26.18
N SER A 166 25.21 36.72 -25.90
CA SER A 166 24.10 37.52 -26.38
C SER A 166 23.29 38.07 -25.20
N PRO A 167 23.53 39.33 -24.79
CA PRO A 167 22.81 39.97 -23.68
C PRO A 167 21.30 40.05 -23.92
N GLY A 168 20.51 39.91 -22.86
CA GLY A 168 19.04 39.94 -22.93
C GLY A 168 18.36 38.59 -23.21
N PHE A 169 19.14 37.54 -23.47
CA PHE A 169 18.66 36.18 -23.65
C PHE A 169 19.11 35.26 -22.51
N SER A 170 18.33 34.22 -22.21
CA SER A 170 18.64 33.20 -21.19
C SER A 170 19.90 32.41 -21.55
N ILE A 171 20.65 32.01 -20.51
CA ILE A 171 21.90 31.23 -20.65
C ILE A 171 21.58 29.75 -20.84
N ASN A 172 22.23 29.10 -21.81
CA ASN A 172 22.10 27.68 -22.11
C ASN A 172 23.27 27.23 -23.01
N VAL A 173 23.25 25.98 -23.49
CA VAL A 173 24.27 25.41 -24.40
C VAL A 173 24.55 26.22 -25.68
N ASN A 174 23.61 27.04 -26.15
CA ASN A 174 23.73 27.86 -27.36
C ASN A 174 24.05 29.34 -27.08
N ASN A 175 23.73 29.82 -25.87
CA ASN A 175 24.04 31.18 -25.42
C ASN A 175 24.92 31.09 -24.16
N THR A 176 26.20 30.83 -24.40
CA THR A 176 27.17 30.46 -23.37
C THR A 176 27.86 31.68 -22.78
N CYS A 177 28.63 31.45 -21.71
CA CYS A 177 29.37 32.50 -21.02
C CYS A 177 30.81 32.57 -21.56
N GLN A 178 31.20 33.73 -22.11
CA GLN A 178 32.55 34.00 -22.62
C GLN A 178 33.30 34.99 -21.75
N GLY A 179 34.61 34.78 -21.61
CA GLY A 179 35.47 35.66 -20.85
C GLY A 179 35.44 37.07 -21.44
N THR A 180 35.32 38.08 -20.58
CA THR A 180 35.50 39.48 -20.97
C THR A 180 36.90 39.66 -21.58
N LYS A 181 37.11 40.65 -22.48
CA LYS A 181 38.37 40.87 -23.22
C LYS A 181 39.66 40.88 -22.35
N TYR A 182 39.53 41.01 -21.03
CA TYR A 182 40.60 40.93 -20.03
C TYR A 182 41.07 39.49 -19.70
N MET A 183 40.24 38.46 -19.89
CA MET A 183 40.56 37.06 -19.55
C MET A 183 41.10 36.25 -20.76
N GLN A 184 40.85 36.67 -22.00
CA GLN A 184 41.33 35.98 -23.22
C GLN A 184 42.82 36.23 -23.53
N ARG A 185 43.54 37.03 -22.72
CA ARG A 185 44.94 37.44 -22.95
C ARG A 185 45.94 36.88 -21.95
N LYS A 186 45.82 35.62 -21.51
CA LYS A 186 46.98 34.91 -20.93
C LYS A 186 47.54 33.94 -21.96
N PRO A 187 48.58 34.31 -22.73
CA PRO A 187 49.26 33.36 -23.59
C PRO A 187 49.86 32.26 -22.73
N ILE A 188 49.61 31.01 -23.12
CA ILE A 188 50.33 29.84 -22.61
C ILE A 188 51.80 30.07 -23.00
N LYS A 189 52.66 30.33 -22.01
CA LYS A 189 54.11 30.33 -22.23
C LYS A 189 54.50 28.90 -22.63
N LYS A 190 54.76 28.67 -23.93
CA LYS A 190 55.53 27.52 -24.38
C LYS A 190 56.92 27.64 -23.75
N ASN A 191 57.19 26.86 -22.72
CA ASN A 191 58.55 26.62 -22.27
C ASN A 191 59.23 25.70 -23.29
N HIS A 192 60.04 26.29 -24.17
CA HIS A 192 61.12 25.57 -24.82
C HIS A 192 62.33 25.59 -23.89
N LEU A 193 62.71 24.41 -23.40
CA LEU A 193 64.05 24.05 -22.97
C LEU A 193 64.35 22.70 -23.63
#